data_AF-A0A1B7HMF2-F1
#
_entry.id   AF-A0A1B7HMF2-F1
#
_cell.length_a   1.000
_cell.length_b   1.000
_cell.length_c   1.000
_cell.angle_alpha   90.00
_cell.angle_beta   90.00
_cell.angle_gamma   90.00
#
_symmetry.space_group_name_H-M   'P 1'
#
loop_
_entity.id
_entity.type
_entity.pdbx_description
1 polymer ?
#
loop_
_entity_poly.entity_id
_entity_poly.type
_entity_poly.pdbx_seq_one_letter_code
_entity_poly.pdbx_strand_id
1 'polypeptide(L)' 'MNISTKQYLDGLTGKFMSREIPKPGDKLTLVMPTCRGRRHLPVGEVESVMKIGSGQCLVMVKELAKVEGMNY' A
#
# COMPACT_ATOMS: atom_id res chain seq x y z
N MET A 1 6.67 2.72 -3.35
CA MET A 1 5.30 3.23 -3.61
C MET A 1 4.67 3.77 -2.32
N ASN A 2 4.09 4.96 -2.40
CA ASN A 2 3.31 5.52 -1.30
C ASN A 2 1.87 5.04 -1.39
N ILE A 3 1.33 4.56 -0.27
CA ILE A 3 -0.05 4.07 -0.19
C ILE A 3 -0.86 4.89 0.82
N SER A 4 -2.14 5.05 0.52
CA SER A 4 -3.11 5.67 1.43
C SER A 4 -3.56 4.70 2.52
N THR A 5 -4.18 5.21 3.58
CA THR A 5 -4.83 4.39 4.61
C THR A 5 -5.81 3.37 4.01
N LYS A 6 -6.58 3.78 2.99
CA LYS A 6 -7.52 2.87 2.31
C LYS A 6 -6.80 1.71 1.63
N GLN A 7 -5.76 2.01 0.85
CA GLN A 7 -4.97 0.97 0.17
C GLN A 7 -4.21 0.07 1.15
N TYR A 8 -3.80 0.60 2.31
CA TYR A 8 -3.23 -0.20 3.38
C TYR A 8 -4.25 -1.19 3.95
N LEU A 9 -5.47 -0.73 4.29
CA LEU A 9 -6.54 -1.59 4.79
C LEU A 9 -6.94 -2.67 3.76
N ASP A 10 -7.10 -2.28 2.49
CA ASP A 10 -7.33 -3.24 1.40
C ASP A 10 -6.17 -4.24 1.33
N GLY A 11 -4.92 -3.74 1.40
CA GLY A 11 -3.70 -4.53 1.38
C GLY A 11 -3.55 -5.53 2.53
N LEU A 12 -4.22 -5.33 3.67
CA LEU A 12 -4.27 -6.33 4.75
C LEU A 12 -4.98 -7.61 4.31
N THR A 13 -5.84 -7.54 3.29
CA THR A 13 -6.45 -8.72 2.64
C THR A 13 -5.53 -9.38 1.59
N GLY A 14 -4.28 -8.90 1.47
CA GLY A 14 -3.25 -9.42 0.57
C GLY A 14 -3.17 -8.70 -0.79
N LYS A 15 -4.05 -7.72 -1.06
CA LYS A 15 -4.05 -6.99 -2.34
C LYS A 15 -4.76 -5.63 -2.27
N PHE A 16 -4.36 -4.70 -3.12
CA PHE A 16 -5.06 -3.42 -3.29
C PHE A 16 -4.98 -2.92 -4.73
N MET A 17 -5.89 -2.01 -5.10
CA MET A 17 -5.91 -1.39 -6.42
C MET A 17 -5.06 -0.12 -6.46
N SER A 18 -4.32 0.06 -7.55
CA SER A 18 -3.52 1.25 -7.82
C SER A 18 -3.57 1.67 -9.28
N ARG A 19 -3.44 2.97 -9.52
CA ARG A 19 -3.21 3.55 -10.87
C ARG A 19 -1.73 3.66 -11.20
N GLU A 20 -0.89 3.83 -10.18
CA GLU A 20 0.56 3.72 -10.31
C GLU A 20 0.92 2.24 -10.42
N ILE A 21 1.77 1.88 -11.38
CA ILE A 21 2.23 0.51 -11.62
C ILE A 21 3.60 0.35 -10.94
N PRO A 22 3.66 -0.19 -9.71
CA PRO A 22 4.93 -0.43 -9.05
C PRO A 22 5.64 -1.65 -9.65
N LYS A 23 6.86 -1.90 -9.21
CA LYS A 23 7.61 -3.13 -9.52
C LYS A 23 7.57 -4.09 -8.33
N PRO A 24 7.62 -5.41 -8.57
CA PRO A 24 7.92 -6.38 -7.51
C PRO A 24 9.19 -5.98 -6.74
N GLY A 25 9.13 -6.05 -5.41
CA GLY A 25 10.18 -5.59 -4.50
C GLY A 25 10.15 -4.10 -4.15
N ASP A 26 9.23 -3.31 -4.72
CA ASP A 26 9.10 -1.90 -4.34
C ASP A 26 8.59 -1.77 -2.90
N LYS A 27 9.28 -0.95 -2.09
CA LYS A 27 8.87 -0.67 -0.71
C LYS A 27 7.53 0.04 -0.66
N LEU A 28 6.62 -0.44 0.17
CA LEU A 28 5.34 0.17 0.48
C LEU A 28 5.48 1.08 1.70
N THR A 29 5.10 2.34 1.52
CA THR A 29 5.10 3.34 2.58
C THR A 29 3.70 3.87 2.76
N LEU A 30 3.08 3.58 3.90
CA LEU A 30 1.81 4.17 4.30
C LEU A 30 2.03 5.64 4.65
N VAL A 31 1.26 6.51 4.00
CA VAL A 31 1.25 7.95 4.27
C VAL A 31 0.01 8.30 5.07
N MET A 32 0.20 8.59 6.36
CA MET A 32 -0.89 9.00 7.26
C MET A 32 -0.88 10.52 7.47
N PRO A 33 -2.00 11.22 7.27
CA PRO A 33 -2.14 12.59 7.72
C PRO A 33 -2.16 12.64 9.25
N THR A 34 -1.53 13.66 9.82
CA THR A 34 -1.50 13.96 11.26
C THR A 34 -1.79 15.44 11.46
N CYS A 35 -2.16 15.84 12.68
CA CYS A 35 -2.42 17.26 12.98
C CYS A 35 -1.22 18.19 12.70
N ARG A 36 -0.01 17.65 12.57
CA ARG A 36 1.23 18.41 12.31
C ARG A 36 1.82 18.18 10.91
N GLY A 37 1.15 17.44 10.02
CA GLY A 37 1.65 17.14 8.69
C GLY A 37 1.37 15.71 8.26
N ARG A 38 2.38 15.00 7.75
CA ARG A 38 2.24 13.60 7.28
C ARG A 38 3.30 12.71 7.91
N ARG A 39 2.90 11.51 8.33
CA ARG A 39 3.79 10.46 8.79
C ARG A 39 3.96 9.43 7.68
N HIS A 40 5.21 9.05 7.43
CA HIS A 40 5.58 8.03 6.44
C HIS A 40 6.00 6.77 7.20
N LEU A 41 5.26 5.69 7.00
CA LEU A 41 5.44 4.43 7.72
C LEU A 41 5.78 3.33 6.72
N PRO A 42 6.98 2.72 6.79
CA PRO A 42 7.27 1.55 5.97
C PRO A 42 6.38 0.39 6.45
N VAL A 43 5.60 -0.18 5.54
CA VAL A 43 4.61 -1.21 5.88
C VAL A 43 4.84 -2.53 5.17
N GLY A 44 5.76 -2.59 4.21
CA GLY A 44 6.09 -3.84 3.51
C GLY A 44 6.63 -3.58 2.13
N GLU A 45 6.40 -4.52 1.23
CA GLU A 45 6.89 -4.51 -0.13
C GLU A 45 5.91 -5.15 -1.10
N VAL A 46 5.99 -4.76 -2.37
CA VAL A 46 5.16 -5.31 -3.44
C VAL A 46 5.63 -6.72 -3.77
N GLU A 47 4.74 -7.70 -3.67
CA GLU A 47 5.04 -9.07 -4.03
C GLU A 47 4.91 -9.28 -5.54
N SER A 48 3.77 -8.90 -6.10
CA SER A 48 3.53 -8.99 -7.53
C SER A 48 2.50 -7.96 -7.99
N VAL A 49 2.47 -7.71 -9.31
CA VAL A 49 1.59 -6.71 -9.90
C VAL A 49 0.88 -7.33 -11.08
N MET A 50 -0.44 -7.30 -11.03
CA MET A 50 -1.30 -7.74 -12.12
C MET A 50 -1.90 -6.50 -12.79
N LYS A 51 -1.60 -6.28 -14.07
CA LYS A 51 -2.18 -5.15 -14.83
C LYS A 51 -3.64 -5.45 -15.13
N ILE A 52 -4.52 -4.49 -14.82
CA ILE A 52 -5.94 -4.56 -15.11
C ILE A 52 -6.26 -3.43 -16.09
N GLY A 53 -6.32 -3.77 -17.38
CA GLY A 53 -6.52 -2.79 -18.45
C GLY A 53 -5.34 -1.83 -18.65
N SER A 54 -5.64 -0.63 -19.16
CA SER A 54 -4.64 0.36 -19.59
C SER A 54 -4.21 1.38 -18.54
N GLY A 55 -4.86 1.43 -17.38
CA GLY A 55 -4.60 2.48 -16.38
C GLY A 55 -4.73 2.07 -14.92
N GLN A 56 -4.90 0.78 -14.64
CA GLN A 56 -4.99 0.26 -13.29
C GLN A 56 -4.18 -1.02 -13.15
N CYS A 57 -3.76 -1.31 -11.94
CA CYS A 57 -3.14 -2.56 -11.57
C CYS A 57 -3.63 -3.00 -10.18
N LEU A 58 -3.71 -4.31 -10.02
CA LEU A 58 -3.88 -4.96 -8.75
C LEU A 58 -2.50 -5.28 -8.22
N VAL A 59 -2.17 -4.69 -7.08
CA VAL A 59 -0.90 -4.88 -6.39
C VAL A 59 -1.14 -5.95 -5.33
N MET A 60 -0.43 -7.07 -5.42
CA MET A 60 -0.40 -8.09 -4.38
C MET A 60 0.73 -7.79 -3.40
N VAL A 61 0.46 -7.99 -2.13
CA VAL A 61 1.38 -7.69 -1.04
C VAL A 61 1.51 -8.88 -0.12
N LYS A 62 2.73 -9.15 0.29
CA LYS A 62 3.03 -10.20 1.25
C LYS A 62 3.21 -9.57 2.62
N GLU A 63 2.29 -9.91 3.54
CA GLU A 63 2.35 -9.58 4.98
C GLU A 63 2.73 -8.12 5.29
N LEU A 64 1.73 -7.23 5.30
CA LEU A 64 1.96 -5.85 5.73
C LEU A 64 2.22 -5.78 7.24
N ALA A 65 3.22 -4.99 7.63
CA ALA A 65 3.50 -4.67 9.02
C ALA A 65 2.30 -3.96 9.65
N LYS A 66 1.92 -4.40 10.86
CA LYS A 66 0.89 -3.74 11.66
C LYS A 66 1.37 -2.36 12.09
N VAL A 67 0.51 -1.38 11.93
CA VAL A 67 0.75 0.01 12.35
C VAL A 67 -0.03 0.27 13.64
N GLU A 68 0.69 0.67 14.69
CA GLU A 68 0.06 1.07 15.95
C GLU A 68 -0.85 2.28 15.78
N GLY A 69 -2.04 2.24 16.39
CA GLY A 69 -3.01 3.34 16.35
C GLY A 69 -3.90 3.38 15.11
N MET A 70 -3.92 2.32 14.28
CA MET A 70 -4.95 2.13 13.26
C MET A 70 -6.12 1.31 13.77
N ASN A 71 -7.35 1.73 13.43
CA ASN A 71 -8.52 0.86 13.51
C ASN A 71 -8.59 0.03 12.24
N TYR A 72 -8.59 -1.28 12.43
CA TYR A 72 -8.62 -2.31 11.38
C TYR A 72 -10.04 -2.76 11.11
#